data_AF-A0A0C4DM20-F1
#
_entry.id   AF-A0A0C4DM20-F1
#
_cell.length_a   1.000
_cell.length_b   1.000
_cell.length_c   1.000
_cell.angle_alpha   90.00
_cell.angle_beta   90.00
_cell.angle_gamma   90.00
#
_symmetry.space_group_name_H-M   'P 1'
#
loop_
_entity.id
_entity.type
_entity.pdbx_description
1 polymer ?
#
loop_
_entity_poly.entity_id
_entity_poly.type
_entity_poly.pdbx_seq_one_letter_code
_entity_poly.pdbx_strand_id
1 'polypeptide(L)'
;MPIVVLPALVPDIPRLYEIYFASFKADMMGRVLLDILFPGGKTDTAEFREAHAKATLDWWSKCDYQYTVKVVDTDTGDILAMGLGDGYYRARSAEERRFDGCTWLEGKQRERADAILKPLAEMREKLWGAQPYIYVHVIAVDPKHQGRGAAKAFIDWAQTMGEQMQMPVYFESSPSTVKLYERFGFVRLKEKLAHKGTVLGLPVVSMDVPLMVKMPSVAHGLTFEEWRDAGYPKFGSEAAKRIKSGGAAAEGEKGAATTTTTVASEASSEVPKAAARRKSWWKKLVK
;
A
#
# COMPACT_ATOMS: atom_id res chain seq x y z
N MET A 1 -18.08 22.99 7.07
CA MET A 1 -17.41 22.00 6.22
C MET A 1 -17.19 20.68 6.95
N PRO A 2 -18.25 19.90 7.14
CA PRO A 2 -18.15 18.52 7.60
C PRO A 2 -17.61 17.65 6.46
N ILE A 3 -16.55 16.88 6.73
CA ILE A 3 -15.92 15.97 5.78
C ILE A 3 -16.20 14.54 6.21
N VAL A 4 -16.57 13.68 5.27
CA VAL A 4 -16.80 12.24 5.49
C VAL A 4 -15.97 11.40 4.53
N VAL A 5 -15.57 10.21 4.98
CA VAL A 5 -14.95 9.19 4.11
C VAL A 5 -15.98 8.12 3.81
N LEU A 6 -16.22 7.83 2.53
CA LEU A 6 -17.21 6.88 2.07
C LEU A 6 -16.58 5.88 1.09
N PRO A 7 -17.10 4.65 0.98
CA PRO A 7 -16.75 3.76 -0.12
C PRO A 7 -17.01 4.44 -1.47
N ALA A 8 -16.12 4.22 -2.43
CA ALA A 8 -16.37 4.63 -3.80
C ALA A 8 -17.44 3.74 -4.44
N LEU A 9 -18.35 4.38 -5.18
CA LEU A 9 -19.32 3.71 -6.03
C LEU A 9 -18.76 3.60 -7.45
N VAL A 10 -19.32 2.68 -8.25
CA VAL A 10 -18.93 2.52 -9.67
C VAL A 10 -19.01 3.85 -10.46
N PRO A 11 -20.04 4.70 -10.31
CA PRO A 11 -20.08 6.00 -10.99
C PRO A 11 -18.99 6.99 -10.56
N ASP A 12 -18.33 6.78 -9.41
CA ASP A 12 -17.28 7.69 -8.92
C ASP A 12 -15.93 7.47 -9.64
N ILE A 13 -15.75 6.34 -10.34
CA ILE A 13 -14.45 5.95 -10.96
C ILE A 13 -13.86 7.09 -11.82
N PRO A 14 -14.59 7.72 -12.76
CA PRO A 14 -14.00 8.79 -13.58
C PRO A 14 -13.51 9.97 -12.75
N ARG A 15 -14.31 10.43 -11.78
CA ARG A 15 -13.97 11.58 -10.93
C ARG A 15 -12.81 11.28 -9.97
N LEU A 16 -12.76 10.08 -9.39
CA LEU A 16 -11.67 9.69 -8.49
C LEU A 16 -10.33 9.63 -9.22
N TYR A 17 -10.32 9.09 -10.45
CA TYR A 17 -9.08 9.06 -11.23
C TYR A 17 -8.74 10.43 -11.83
N GLU A 18 -9.70 11.30 -12.11
CA GLU A 18 -9.40 12.72 -12.36
C GLU A 18 -8.56 13.33 -11.22
N ILE A 19 -9.04 13.15 -9.98
CA ILE A 19 -8.34 13.61 -8.76
C ILE A 19 -6.98 12.93 -8.62
N TYR A 20 -6.88 11.61 -8.81
CA TYR A 20 -5.62 10.86 -8.77
C TYR A 20 -4.57 11.47 -9.70
N PHE A 21 -4.89 11.56 -10.99
CA PHE A 21 -3.94 12.04 -11.99
C PHE A 21 -3.61 13.53 -11.77
N ALA A 22 -4.59 14.38 -11.39
CA ALA A 22 -4.35 15.79 -11.09
C ALA A 22 -3.44 15.98 -9.86
N SER A 23 -3.69 15.22 -8.79
CA SER A 23 -2.89 15.28 -7.55
C SER A 23 -1.45 14.86 -7.79
N PHE A 24 -1.24 13.74 -8.49
CA PHE A 24 0.10 13.25 -8.81
C PHE A 24 0.83 14.18 -9.80
N LYS A 25 0.11 14.82 -10.74
CA LYS A 25 0.71 15.84 -11.62
C LYS A 25 1.14 17.11 -10.89
N ALA A 26 0.51 17.44 -9.78
CA ALA A 26 0.88 18.60 -8.97
C ALA A 26 2.14 18.36 -8.11
N ASP A 27 2.55 17.11 -7.92
CA ASP A 27 3.78 16.73 -7.20
C ASP A 27 4.92 16.37 -8.16
N MET A 28 6.18 16.68 -7.80
CA MET A 28 7.33 16.35 -8.65
C MET A 28 7.51 14.83 -8.78
N MET A 29 7.47 14.09 -7.67
CA MET A 29 7.66 12.64 -7.70
C MET A 29 6.43 11.96 -8.31
N GLY A 30 5.23 12.45 -8.00
CA GLY A 30 3.99 12.00 -8.63
C GLY A 30 4.04 12.07 -10.17
N ARG A 31 4.53 13.19 -10.73
CA ARG A 31 4.74 13.33 -12.19
C ARG A 31 5.67 12.28 -12.76
N VAL A 32 6.83 12.09 -12.14
CA VAL A 32 7.82 11.10 -12.57
C VAL A 32 7.23 9.69 -12.57
N LEU A 33 6.51 9.32 -11.51
CA LEU A 33 5.88 8.00 -11.43
C LEU A 33 4.77 7.82 -12.47
N LEU A 34 3.94 8.84 -12.71
CA LEU A 34 2.93 8.79 -13.76
C LEU A 34 3.56 8.62 -15.15
N ASP A 35 4.64 9.33 -15.46
CA ASP A 35 5.32 9.21 -16.76
C ASP A 35 5.95 7.82 -16.97
N ILE A 36 6.35 7.15 -15.88
CA ILE A 36 6.89 5.79 -15.92
C ILE A 36 5.76 4.75 -16.07
N LEU A 37 4.67 4.89 -15.31
CA LEU A 37 3.58 3.92 -15.26
C LEU A 37 2.58 4.07 -16.41
N PHE A 38 2.44 5.29 -16.94
CA PHE A 38 1.52 5.66 -18.02
C PHE A 38 2.25 6.55 -19.05
N PRO A 39 3.26 6.00 -19.75
CA PRO A 39 4.10 6.79 -20.64
C PRO A 39 3.32 7.34 -21.85
N GLY A 40 3.85 8.41 -22.44
CA GLY A 40 3.33 9.00 -23.67
C GLY A 40 2.42 10.21 -23.49
N GLY A 41 2.26 10.72 -22.25
CA GLY A 41 1.58 12.01 -22.01
C GLY A 41 0.07 12.00 -22.30
N LYS A 42 -0.54 10.82 -22.47
CA LYS A 42 -1.95 10.68 -22.86
C LYS A 42 -2.91 10.65 -21.66
N THR A 43 -2.40 10.82 -20.44
CA THR A 43 -3.22 10.65 -19.24
C THR A 43 -4.41 11.61 -19.14
N ASP A 44 -4.45 12.72 -19.91
CA ASP A 44 -5.60 13.64 -19.96
C ASP A 44 -6.52 13.43 -21.17
N THR A 45 -6.19 12.52 -22.08
CA THR A 45 -7.03 12.23 -23.24
C THR A 45 -8.30 11.49 -22.82
N ALA A 46 -9.42 11.78 -23.48
CA ALA A 46 -10.70 11.12 -23.18
C ALA A 46 -10.61 9.61 -23.40
N GLU A 47 -9.91 9.19 -24.45
CA GLU A 47 -9.69 7.79 -24.80
C GLU A 47 -8.93 7.04 -23.70
N PHE A 48 -7.87 7.65 -23.16
CA PHE A 48 -7.13 7.06 -22.04
C PHE A 48 -8.01 6.98 -20.79
N ARG A 49 -8.76 8.04 -20.46
CA ARG A 49 -9.61 8.10 -19.27
C ARG A 49 -10.73 7.05 -19.32
N GLU A 50 -11.35 6.87 -20.48
CA GLU A 50 -12.37 5.86 -20.70
C GLU A 50 -11.79 4.44 -20.57
N ALA A 51 -10.66 4.17 -21.24
CA ALA A 51 -9.99 2.88 -21.16
C ALA A 51 -9.55 2.55 -19.72
N HIS A 52 -8.99 3.55 -19.02
CA HIS A 52 -8.59 3.42 -17.61
C HIS A 52 -9.80 3.15 -16.72
N ALA A 53 -10.91 3.87 -16.88
CA ALA A 53 -12.12 3.65 -16.08
C ALA A 53 -12.70 2.24 -16.28
N LYS A 54 -12.75 1.76 -17.53
CA LYS A 54 -13.19 0.39 -17.85
C LYS A 54 -12.30 -0.67 -17.21
N ALA A 55 -10.98 -0.45 -17.24
CA ALA A 55 -10.02 -1.33 -16.61
C ALA A 55 -10.14 -1.36 -15.09
N THR A 56 -10.35 -0.20 -14.46
CA THR A 56 -10.59 -0.12 -13.03
C THR A 56 -11.86 -0.86 -12.65
N LEU A 57 -12.95 -0.69 -13.40
CA LEU A 57 -14.20 -1.41 -13.16
C LEU A 57 -14.01 -2.93 -13.27
N ASP A 58 -13.30 -3.39 -14.30
CA ASP A 58 -12.96 -4.81 -14.47
C ASP A 58 -12.14 -5.34 -13.28
N TRP A 59 -11.17 -4.56 -12.79
CA TRP A 59 -10.39 -4.90 -11.60
C TRP A 59 -11.24 -4.95 -10.32
N TRP A 60 -12.08 -3.94 -10.07
CA TRP A 60 -12.98 -3.89 -8.92
C TRP A 60 -13.96 -5.07 -8.89
N SER A 61 -14.38 -5.56 -10.05
CA SER A 61 -15.28 -6.73 -10.13
C SER A 61 -14.61 -8.06 -9.73
N LYS A 62 -13.27 -8.08 -9.59
CA LYS A 62 -12.47 -9.30 -9.35
C LYS A 62 -11.62 -9.22 -8.09
N CYS A 63 -11.28 -8.02 -7.64
CA CYS A 63 -10.45 -7.80 -6.47
C CYS A 63 -11.29 -7.91 -5.19
N ASP A 64 -10.82 -8.68 -4.22
CA ASP A 64 -11.46 -8.94 -2.94
C ASP A 64 -10.72 -8.32 -1.75
N TYR A 65 -9.63 -7.59 -2.00
CA TYR A 65 -8.78 -7.01 -0.96
C TYR A 65 -8.51 -5.50 -1.11
N GLN A 66 -8.78 -4.90 -2.27
CA GLN A 66 -8.53 -3.48 -2.49
C GLN A 66 -9.79 -2.66 -2.26
N TYR A 67 -9.63 -1.60 -1.46
CA TYR A 67 -10.70 -0.68 -1.08
C TYR A 67 -10.38 0.70 -1.62
N THR A 68 -11.27 1.21 -2.48
CA THR A 68 -11.24 2.61 -2.91
C THR A 68 -12.26 3.39 -2.10
N VAL A 69 -11.83 4.51 -1.53
CA VAL A 69 -12.70 5.43 -0.80
C VAL A 69 -12.62 6.84 -1.37
N LYS A 70 -13.70 7.58 -1.18
CA LYS A 70 -13.82 8.98 -1.50
C LYS A 70 -13.95 9.81 -0.23
N VAL A 71 -13.31 10.97 -0.21
CA VAL A 71 -13.47 11.97 0.84
C VAL A 71 -14.39 13.06 0.30
N VAL A 72 -15.52 13.28 0.98
CA VAL A 72 -16.62 14.13 0.49
C VAL A 72 -16.83 15.31 1.42
N ASP A 73 -16.96 16.50 0.84
CA ASP A 73 -17.54 17.66 1.53
C ASP A 73 -19.05 17.50 1.58
N THR A 74 -19.60 17.38 2.79
CA THR A 74 -21.05 17.15 2.95
C THR A 74 -21.89 18.40 2.73
N ASP A 75 -21.28 19.59 2.75
CA ASP A 75 -22.00 20.84 2.45
C ASP A 75 -22.27 20.97 0.93
N THR A 76 -21.35 20.49 0.08
CA THR A 76 -21.43 20.65 -1.39
C THR A 76 -21.69 19.35 -2.15
N GLY A 77 -21.39 18.21 -1.55
CA GLY A 77 -21.35 16.90 -2.22
C GLY A 77 -20.08 16.67 -3.05
N ASP A 78 -19.11 17.58 -3.04
CA ASP A 78 -17.88 17.46 -3.82
C ASP A 78 -16.98 16.35 -3.28
N ILE A 79 -16.41 15.57 -4.20
CA ILE A 79 -15.31 14.66 -3.89
C ILE A 79 -14.00 15.46 -3.84
N LEU A 80 -13.41 15.54 -2.64
CA LEU A 80 -12.20 16.28 -2.34
C LEU A 80 -10.91 15.45 -2.52
N ALA A 81 -11.00 14.15 -2.26
CA ALA A 81 -9.85 13.25 -2.32
C ALA A 81 -10.24 11.80 -2.61
N MET A 82 -9.28 11.05 -3.14
CA MET A 82 -9.31 9.60 -3.32
C MET A 82 -8.33 8.95 -2.35
N GLY A 83 -8.76 7.85 -1.73
CA GLY A 83 -7.90 6.94 -1.00
C GLY A 83 -7.93 5.54 -1.61
N LEU A 84 -6.78 4.88 -1.70
CA LEU A 84 -6.68 3.48 -2.11
C LEU A 84 -5.85 2.72 -1.09
N GLY A 85 -6.39 1.61 -0.60
CA GLY A 85 -5.69 0.73 0.31
C GLY A 85 -6.05 -0.74 0.07
N ASP A 86 -5.08 -1.61 0.29
CA ASP A 86 -5.25 -3.05 0.27
C ASP A 86 -5.34 -3.56 1.72
N GLY A 87 -6.41 -4.27 2.04
CA GLY A 87 -6.62 -4.92 3.33
C GLY A 87 -6.30 -6.41 3.27
N TYR A 88 -5.13 -6.80 3.78
CA TYR A 88 -4.73 -8.20 3.82
C TYR A 88 -5.06 -8.81 5.18
N TYR A 89 -6.31 -9.24 5.39
CA TYR A 89 -6.84 -9.62 6.72
C TYR A 89 -6.45 -11.03 7.20
N ARG A 90 -5.85 -11.83 6.32
CA ARG A 90 -5.45 -13.21 6.61
C ARG A 90 -4.06 -13.48 6.06
N ALA A 91 -3.50 -14.60 6.49
CA ALA A 91 -2.31 -15.13 5.89
C ALA A 91 -2.51 -15.35 4.38
N ARG A 92 -1.52 -14.94 3.58
CA ARG A 92 -1.54 -15.08 2.11
C ARG A 92 -0.51 -16.10 1.65
N SER A 93 -0.93 -16.96 0.72
CA SER A 93 -0.07 -17.92 0.02
C SER A 93 1.02 -17.22 -0.81
N ALA A 94 2.05 -17.96 -1.21
CA ALA A 94 3.09 -17.43 -2.09
C ALA A 94 2.54 -16.98 -3.46
N GLU A 95 1.49 -17.64 -3.96
CA GLU A 95 0.84 -17.25 -5.22
C GLU A 95 0.10 -15.92 -5.10
N GLU A 96 -0.68 -15.73 -4.02
CA GLU A 96 -1.39 -14.46 -3.76
C GLU A 96 -0.44 -13.28 -3.56
N ARG A 97 0.79 -13.54 -3.15
CA ARG A 97 1.84 -12.52 -2.95
C ARG A 97 2.73 -12.30 -4.17
N ARG A 98 2.54 -13.06 -5.25
CA ARG A 98 3.39 -12.98 -6.43
C ARG A 98 3.26 -11.62 -7.11
N PHE A 99 4.40 -11.01 -7.40
CA PHE A 99 4.47 -9.79 -8.21
C PHE A 99 4.50 -10.13 -9.71
N ASP A 100 3.42 -9.83 -10.44
CA ASP A 100 3.31 -10.12 -11.88
C ASP A 100 3.93 -9.02 -12.79
N GLY A 101 4.45 -7.94 -12.21
CA GLY A 101 4.96 -6.79 -12.95
C GLY A 101 3.88 -5.79 -13.40
N CYS A 102 4.33 -4.75 -14.10
CA CYS A 102 3.53 -3.73 -14.74
C CYS A 102 2.89 -4.27 -16.02
N THR A 103 1.86 -5.10 -15.85
CA THR A 103 1.30 -5.93 -16.94
C THR A 103 0.64 -5.17 -18.10
N TRP A 104 0.42 -3.87 -17.96
CA TRP A 104 -0.13 -3.00 -19.02
C TRP A 104 0.95 -2.33 -19.88
N LEU A 105 2.23 -2.53 -19.59
CA LEU A 105 3.35 -2.05 -20.38
C LEU A 105 4.09 -3.20 -21.06
N GLU A 106 4.87 -2.89 -22.09
CA GLU A 106 5.71 -3.84 -22.83
C GLU A 106 7.12 -3.29 -23.06
N GLY A 107 8.06 -4.18 -23.38
CA GLY A 107 9.45 -3.86 -23.72
C GLY A 107 10.15 -2.96 -22.69
N LYS A 108 10.92 -1.99 -23.18
CA LYS A 108 11.70 -1.05 -22.35
C LYS A 108 10.86 -0.24 -21.37
N GLN A 109 9.60 0.05 -21.71
CA GLN A 109 8.71 0.79 -20.80
C GLN A 109 8.30 -0.07 -19.61
N ARG A 110 7.99 -1.35 -19.85
CA ARG A 110 7.75 -2.31 -18.78
C ARG A 110 8.98 -2.53 -17.92
N GLU A 111 10.14 -2.72 -18.53
CA GLU A 111 11.41 -2.89 -17.81
C GLU A 111 11.68 -1.71 -16.86
N ARG A 112 11.44 -0.48 -17.34
CA ARG A 112 11.59 0.74 -16.52
C ARG A 112 10.57 0.80 -15.38
N ALA A 113 9.30 0.49 -15.64
CA ALA A 113 8.27 0.46 -14.60
C ALA A 113 8.54 -0.63 -13.56
N ASP A 114 8.93 -1.83 -14.01
CA ASP A 114 9.26 -2.95 -13.12
C ASP A 114 10.52 -2.65 -12.28
N ALA A 115 11.47 -1.86 -12.80
CA ALA A 115 12.62 -1.39 -12.02
C ALA A 115 12.24 -0.44 -10.86
N ILE A 116 11.05 0.17 -10.89
CA ILE A 116 10.46 0.93 -9.78
C ILE A 116 9.60 0.02 -8.89
N LEU A 117 8.70 -0.76 -9.49
CA LEU A 117 7.69 -1.52 -8.74
C LEU A 117 8.22 -2.78 -8.05
N LYS A 118 9.20 -3.47 -8.66
CA LYS A 118 9.74 -4.72 -8.12
C LYS A 118 10.45 -4.52 -6.78
N PRO A 119 11.32 -3.52 -6.58
CA PRO A 119 11.93 -3.27 -5.26
C PRO A 119 10.90 -2.98 -4.15
N LEU A 120 9.81 -2.30 -4.48
CA LEU A 120 8.70 -2.06 -3.53
C LEU A 120 8.01 -3.39 -3.16
N ALA A 121 7.72 -4.22 -4.16
CA ALA A 121 7.12 -5.54 -3.94
C ALA A 121 8.03 -6.47 -3.10
N GLU A 122 9.33 -6.51 -3.41
CA GLU A 122 10.32 -7.28 -2.64
C GLU A 122 10.48 -6.76 -1.21
N MET A 123 10.39 -5.44 -1.00
CA MET A 123 10.40 -4.86 0.34
C MET A 123 9.17 -5.29 1.13
N ARG A 124 7.97 -5.25 0.52
CA ARG A 124 6.75 -5.74 1.19
C ARG A 124 6.83 -7.23 1.51
N GLU A 125 7.39 -8.03 0.61
CA GLU A 125 7.65 -9.45 0.86
C GLU A 125 8.59 -9.66 2.05
N LYS A 126 9.69 -8.90 2.12
CA LYS A 126 10.64 -8.93 3.23
C LYS A 126 10.01 -8.52 4.56
N LEU A 127 9.20 -7.46 4.56
CA LEU A 127 8.63 -6.89 5.78
C LEU A 127 7.48 -7.73 6.33
N TRP A 128 6.62 -8.22 5.46
CA TRP A 128 5.34 -8.80 5.84
C TRP A 128 5.22 -10.27 5.47
N GLY A 129 5.81 -10.69 4.34
CA GLY A 129 5.55 -12.01 3.77
C GLY A 129 4.05 -12.32 3.76
N ALA A 130 3.69 -13.45 4.37
CA ALA A 130 2.30 -13.89 4.50
C ALA A 130 1.46 -13.08 5.50
N GLN A 131 2.04 -12.25 6.36
CA GLN A 131 1.34 -11.67 7.51
C GLN A 131 0.18 -10.75 7.13
N PRO A 132 -0.85 -10.64 7.99
CA PRO A 132 -1.90 -9.64 7.83
C PRO A 132 -1.41 -8.21 8.09
N TYR A 133 -1.77 -7.27 7.22
CA TYR A 133 -1.58 -5.82 7.39
C TYR A 133 -2.47 -5.01 6.44
N ILE A 134 -2.58 -3.71 6.69
CA ILE A 134 -3.22 -2.76 5.77
C ILE A 134 -2.12 -2.00 5.02
N TYR A 135 -2.16 -2.04 3.69
CA TYR A 135 -1.27 -1.26 2.83
C TYR A 135 -2.03 -0.09 2.21
N VAL A 136 -1.60 1.13 2.48
CA VAL A 136 -2.15 2.34 1.84
C VAL A 136 -1.20 2.77 0.74
N HIS A 137 -1.66 2.81 -0.50
CA HIS A 137 -0.81 3.09 -1.66
C HIS A 137 -1.23 4.33 -2.45
N VAL A 138 -2.40 4.90 -2.17
CA VAL A 138 -2.80 6.19 -2.74
C VAL A 138 -3.49 7.05 -1.68
N ILE A 139 -2.99 8.28 -1.55
CA ILE A 139 -3.70 9.40 -0.94
C ILE A 139 -3.60 10.56 -1.93
N ALA A 140 -4.68 10.81 -2.67
CA ALA A 140 -4.72 11.85 -3.69
C ALA A 140 -5.75 12.91 -3.31
N VAL A 141 -5.29 14.10 -2.95
CA VAL A 141 -6.17 15.26 -2.73
C VAL A 141 -6.22 16.08 -4.02
N ASP A 142 -7.43 16.45 -4.43
CA ASP A 142 -7.60 17.34 -5.58
C ASP A 142 -6.84 18.65 -5.32
N PRO A 143 -5.95 19.09 -6.24
CA PRO A 143 -5.25 20.37 -6.11
C PRO A 143 -6.16 21.56 -5.76
N LYS A 144 -7.40 21.58 -6.26
CA LYS A 144 -8.40 22.64 -5.97
C LYS A 144 -8.91 22.63 -4.53
N HIS A 145 -8.73 21.51 -3.81
CA HIS A 145 -9.22 21.27 -2.46
C HIS A 145 -8.10 21.01 -1.44
N GLN A 146 -6.85 21.33 -1.77
CA GLN A 146 -5.74 21.23 -0.82
C GLN A 146 -5.91 22.16 0.40
N GLY A 147 -5.28 21.82 1.52
CA GLY A 147 -5.37 22.60 2.76
C GLY A 147 -6.70 22.51 3.49
N ARG A 148 -7.69 21.77 2.96
CA ARG A 148 -9.04 21.63 3.52
C ARG A 148 -9.23 20.43 4.45
N GLY A 149 -8.16 19.72 4.81
CA GLY A 149 -8.22 18.58 5.74
C GLY A 149 -8.60 17.24 5.11
N ALA A 150 -8.78 17.13 3.80
CA ALA A 150 -9.16 15.87 3.14
C ALA A 150 -8.14 14.73 3.36
N ALA A 151 -6.84 15.00 3.26
CA ALA A 151 -5.80 14.00 3.57
C ALA A 151 -5.85 13.55 5.03
N LYS A 152 -6.09 14.48 5.97
CA LYS A 152 -6.24 14.17 7.39
C LYS A 152 -7.43 13.23 7.62
N ALA A 153 -8.59 13.55 7.04
CA ALA A 153 -9.79 12.72 7.17
C ALA A 153 -9.55 11.29 6.67
N PHE A 154 -8.86 11.13 5.54
CA PHE A 154 -8.49 9.80 5.04
C PHE A 154 -7.50 9.08 5.98
N ILE A 155 -6.45 9.76 6.45
CA ILE A 155 -5.46 9.16 7.36
C ILE A 155 -6.13 8.72 8.68
N ASP A 156 -7.03 9.51 9.23
CA ASP A 156 -7.81 9.16 10.44
C ASP A 156 -8.72 7.94 10.20
N TRP A 157 -9.37 7.88 9.02
CA TRP A 157 -10.17 6.74 8.62
C TRP A 157 -9.33 5.45 8.50
N ALA A 158 -8.18 5.50 7.82
CA ALA A 158 -7.29 4.36 7.67
C ALA A 158 -6.74 3.85 9.01
N GLN A 159 -6.42 4.77 9.93
CA GLN A 159 -6.01 4.39 11.29
C GLN A 159 -7.14 3.73 12.08
N THR A 160 -8.36 4.26 11.98
CA THR A 160 -9.53 3.67 12.63
C THR A 160 -9.74 2.24 12.16
N MET A 161 -9.59 1.99 10.85
CA MET A 161 -9.64 0.64 10.28
C MET A 161 -8.53 -0.26 10.86
N GLY A 162 -7.29 0.23 10.95
CA GLY A 162 -6.18 -0.51 11.56
C GLY A 162 -6.42 -0.88 13.02
N GLU A 163 -6.97 0.04 13.82
CA GLU A 163 -7.35 -0.21 15.22
C GLU A 163 -8.46 -1.25 15.34
N GLN A 164 -9.54 -1.11 14.56
CA GLN A 164 -10.67 -2.03 14.56
C GLN A 164 -10.26 -3.45 14.15
N MET A 165 -9.38 -3.54 13.15
CA MET A 165 -8.88 -4.82 12.64
C MET A 165 -7.72 -5.37 13.46
N GLN A 166 -7.20 -4.61 14.43
CA GLN A 166 -6.02 -4.98 15.21
C GLN A 166 -4.81 -5.28 14.31
N MET A 167 -4.60 -4.45 13.30
CA MET A 167 -3.58 -4.68 12.27
C MET A 167 -2.69 -3.44 12.08
N PRO A 168 -1.41 -3.64 11.75
CA PRO A 168 -0.55 -2.52 11.37
C PRO A 168 -1.03 -1.86 10.08
N VAL A 169 -0.91 -0.53 10.01
CA VAL A 169 -1.13 0.26 8.80
C VAL A 169 0.23 0.66 8.23
N TYR A 170 0.46 0.40 6.96
CA TYR A 170 1.73 0.56 6.28
C TYR A 170 1.59 1.34 4.98
N PHE A 171 2.57 2.17 4.64
CA PHE A 171 2.69 2.76 3.31
C PHE A 171 4.12 3.14 2.94
N GLU A 172 4.33 3.26 1.63
CA GLU A 172 5.54 3.77 1.00
C GLU A 172 5.32 5.26 0.68
N SER A 173 6.06 6.13 1.36
CA SER A 173 5.87 7.57 1.34
C SER A 173 6.82 8.25 0.35
N SER A 174 6.50 9.49 -0.02
CA SER A 174 7.52 10.41 -0.55
C SER A 174 8.30 11.05 0.61
N PRO A 175 9.56 11.50 0.39
CA PRO A 175 10.30 12.26 1.40
C PRO A 175 9.58 13.53 1.87
N SER A 176 8.80 14.17 0.99
CA SER A 176 8.07 15.41 1.28
C SER A 176 6.89 15.23 2.24
N THR A 177 6.35 14.01 2.37
CA THR A 177 5.15 13.74 3.16
C THR A 177 5.43 13.11 4.52
N VAL A 178 6.68 12.73 4.82
CA VAL A 178 7.00 11.98 6.05
C VAL A 178 6.64 12.74 7.33
N LYS A 179 6.92 14.06 7.39
CA LYS A 179 6.58 14.88 8.56
C LYS A 179 5.07 14.93 8.83
N LEU A 180 4.24 14.80 7.80
CA LEU A 180 2.79 14.71 7.97
C LEU A 180 2.43 13.44 8.72
N TYR A 181 2.96 12.30 8.26
CA TYR A 181 2.67 10.99 8.82
C TYR A 181 3.23 10.81 10.23
N GLU A 182 4.41 11.35 10.53
CA GLU A 182 4.97 11.38 11.88
C GLU A 182 4.02 12.07 12.88
N ARG A 183 3.32 13.15 12.47
CA ARG A 183 2.31 13.80 13.31
C ARG A 183 1.06 12.94 13.57
N PHE A 184 0.80 11.96 12.71
CA PHE A 184 -0.26 10.97 12.91
C PHE A 184 0.23 9.72 13.68
N GLY A 185 1.47 9.72 14.17
CA GLY A 185 2.04 8.62 14.94
C GLY A 185 2.52 7.44 14.09
N PHE A 186 2.74 7.65 12.78
CA PHE A 186 3.49 6.70 11.98
C PHE A 186 4.99 6.84 12.26
N VAL A 187 5.68 5.71 12.31
CA VAL A 187 7.13 5.63 12.50
C VAL A 187 7.80 5.11 11.24
N ARG A 188 9.04 5.57 10.99
CA ARG A 188 9.87 5.05 9.90
C ARG A 188 10.43 3.70 10.28
N LEU A 189 10.36 2.73 9.36
CA LEU A 189 11.05 1.46 9.50
C LEU A 189 12.56 1.62 9.32
N LYS A 190 13.33 0.70 9.90
CA LYS A 190 14.79 0.66 9.76
C LYS A 190 15.24 0.34 8.33
N GLU A 191 14.47 -0.48 7.61
CA GLU A 191 14.74 -0.83 6.22
C GLU A 191 14.79 0.41 5.33
N LYS A 192 15.75 0.42 4.42
CA LYS A 192 15.91 1.48 3.43
C LYS A 192 15.55 0.96 2.06
N LEU A 193 14.80 1.78 1.34
CA LEU A 193 14.49 1.59 -0.06
C LEU A 193 14.73 2.91 -0.76
N ALA A 194 15.35 2.85 -1.94
CA ALA A 194 15.55 4.01 -2.78
C ALA A 194 15.49 3.61 -4.25
N HIS A 195 14.92 4.49 -5.08
CA HIS A 195 14.94 4.35 -6.53
C HIS A 195 16.16 5.05 -7.10
N LYS A 196 16.83 4.43 -8.06
CA LYS A 196 17.97 5.05 -8.77
C LYS A 196 17.48 6.25 -9.59
N GLY A 197 18.18 7.38 -9.51
CA GLY A 197 17.79 8.57 -10.25
C GLY A 197 17.81 8.37 -11.77
N THR A 198 18.67 7.48 -12.28
CA THR A 198 18.67 7.09 -13.71
C THR A 198 17.36 6.43 -14.16
N VAL A 199 16.74 5.61 -13.31
CA VAL A 199 15.42 5.00 -13.61
C VAL A 199 14.33 6.06 -13.54
N LEU A 200 14.43 6.98 -12.58
CA LEU A 200 13.51 8.11 -12.41
C LEU A 200 13.67 9.18 -13.50
N GLY A 201 14.80 9.21 -14.23
CA GLY A 201 15.12 10.30 -15.15
C GLY A 201 15.41 11.62 -14.43
N LEU A 202 15.95 11.56 -13.21
CA LEU A 202 16.27 12.71 -12.37
C LEU A 202 17.79 12.86 -12.22
N PRO A 203 18.32 14.10 -12.10
CA PRO A 203 19.75 14.37 -11.92
C PRO A 203 20.18 14.15 -10.45
N VAL A 204 19.83 13.01 -9.88
CA VAL A 204 20.19 12.59 -8.52
C VAL A 204 20.71 11.15 -8.55
N VAL A 205 21.50 10.74 -7.55
CA VAL A 205 21.98 9.35 -7.47
C VAL A 205 20.81 8.40 -7.18
N SER A 206 20.02 8.75 -6.16
CA SER A 206 18.85 8.00 -5.75
C SER A 206 17.85 8.89 -5.04
N MET A 207 16.60 8.43 -4.98
CA MET A 207 15.53 9.04 -4.20
C MET A 207 15.01 8.02 -3.20
N ASP A 208 15.03 8.39 -1.93
CA ASP A 208 14.54 7.53 -0.85
C ASP A 208 13.02 7.33 -0.94
N VAL A 209 12.60 6.14 -0.56
CA VAL A 209 11.20 5.76 -0.33
C VAL A 209 11.04 5.47 1.16
N PRO A 210 10.67 6.47 1.98
CA PRO A 210 10.41 6.25 3.39
C PRO A 210 9.30 5.22 3.60
N LEU A 211 9.62 4.17 4.35
CA LEU A 211 8.69 3.09 4.69
C LEU A 211 8.10 3.41 6.05
N MET A 212 6.79 3.61 6.11
CA MET A 212 6.10 4.12 7.30
C MET A 212 5.11 3.08 7.81
N VAL A 213 5.08 2.88 9.12
CA VAL A 213 4.13 1.97 9.77
C VAL A 213 3.50 2.63 10.99
N LYS A 214 2.25 2.29 11.28
CA LYS A 214 1.63 2.54 12.57
C LYS A 214 1.11 1.22 13.11
N MET A 215 1.59 0.87 14.30
CA MET A 215 1.14 -0.31 15.04
C MET A 215 -0.21 0.00 15.71
N PRO A 216 -1.14 -0.97 15.79
CA PRO A 216 -2.40 -0.77 16.48
C PRO A 216 -2.19 -0.69 17.99
N SER A 217 -3.10 -0.04 18.71
CA SER A 217 -2.99 0.19 20.16
C SER A 217 -2.92 -1.12 20.97
N VAL A 218 -3.51 -2.20 20.45
CA VAL A 218 -3.41 -3.56 21.04
C VAL A 218 -2.00 -4.16 21.01
N ALA A 219 -1.07 -3.56 20.25
CA ALA A 219 0.35 -3.88 20.32
C ALA A 219 0.99 -3.39 21.64
N HIS A 220 0.30 -2.57 22.43
CA HIS A 220 0.71 -2.12 23.76
C HIS A 220 2.11 -1.48 23.82
N GLY A 221 2.51 -0.79 22.75
CA GLY A 221 3.80 -0.11 22.62
C GLY A 221 4.89 -0.92 21.91
N LEU A 222 4.61 -2.16 21.51
CA LEU A 222 5.52 -2.98 20.72
C LEU A 222 5.81 -2.30 19.37
N THR A 223 7.08 -2.12 19.04
CA THR A 223 7.51 -1.61 17.74
C THR A 223 7.29 -2.66 16.65
N PHE A 224 7.30 -2.24 15.39
CA PHE A 224 7.19 -3.18 14.28
C PHE A 224 8.36 -4.16 14.25
N GLU A 225 9.58 -3.69 14.53
CA GLU A 225 10.77 -4.54 14.57
C GLU A 225 10.69 -5.59 15.67
N GLU A 226 10.33 -5.22 16.90
CA GLU A 226 10.16 -6.20 17.99
C GLU A 226 9.05 -7.21 17.67
N TRP A 227 7.95 -6.76 17.06
CA TRP A 227 6.86 -7.64 16.62
C TRP A 227 7.31 -8.62 15.55
N ARG A 228 8.05 -8.15 14.54
CA ARG A 228 8.59 -8.99 13.47
C ARG A 228 9.63 -9.97 13.98
N ASP A 229 10.60 -9.50 14.75
CA ASP A 229 11.75 -10.29 15.21
C ASP A 229 11.30 -11.41 16.17
N ALA A 230 10.16 -11.22 16.85
CA ALA A 230 9.48 -12.26 17.63
C ALA A 230 8.60 -13.22 16.80
N GLY A 231 8.61 -13.13 15.47
CA GLY A 231 7.86 -14.01 14.59
C GLY A 231 6.38 -13.63 14.42
N TYR A 232 6.05 -12.34 14.51
CA TYR A 232 4.69 -11.80 14.29
C TYR A 232 3.62 -12.42 15.20
N PRO A 233 3.80 -12.43 16.53
CA PRO A 233 2.80 -12.98 17.43
C PRO A 233 1.47 -12.23 17.26
N LYS A 234 0.36 -12.96 17.32
CA LYS A 234 -0.97 -12.34 17.36
C LYS A 234 -1.02 -11.36 18.54
N PHE A 235 -1.48 -10.13 18.30
CA PHE A 235 -1.60 -9.15 19.38
C PHE A 235 -2.53 -9.68 20.49
N GLY A 236 -2.18 -9.38 21.74
CA GLY A 236 -2.88 -9.88 22.93
C GLY A 236 -2.55 -11.33 23.35
N SER A 237 -1.78 -12.08 22.55
CA SER A 237 -1.28 -13.41 22.96
C SER A 237 -0.25 -13.34 24.09
N GLU A 238 -0.07 -14.44 24.84
CA GLU A 238 0.95 -14.52 25.90
C GLU A 238 2.37 -14.26 25.36
N ALA A 239 2.67 -14.68 24.13
CA ALA A 239 3.92 -14.36 23.46
C ALA A 239 4.12 -12.84 23.31
N ALA A 240 3.09 -12.11 22.86
CA ALA A 240 3.13 -10.66 22.72
C ALA A 240 3.31 -9.95 24.08
N LYS A 241 2.66 -10.45 25.14
CA LYS A 241 2.80 -9.90 26.51
C LYS A 241 4.22 -10.09 27.06
N ARG A 242 4.84 -11.24 26.81
CA ARG A 242 6.20 -11.58 27.29
C ARG A 242 7.29 -10.69 26.71
N ILE A 243 7.17 -10.27 25.45
CA ILE A 243 8.14 -9.37 24.82
C ILE A 243 8.16 -8.03 25.55
N LYS A 244 6.98 -7.52 25.91
CA LYS A 244 6.87 -6.27 26.68
C LYS A 244 7.45 -6.40 28.09
N SER A 245 7.18 -7.51 28.79
CA SER A 245 7.73 -7.72 30.14
C SER A 245 9.24 -7.99 30.13
N GLY A 246 9.76 -8.62 29.07
CA GLY A 246 11.18 -8.93 28.91
C GLY A 246 12.06 -7.71 28.59
N GLY A 247 11.49 -6.63 28.04
CA GLY A 247 12.18 -5.35 27.86
C GLY A 247 12.51 -4.63 29.18
N ALA A 248 11.94 -5.07 30.31
CA ALA A 248 12.20 -4.53 31.65
C ALA A 248 13.09 -5.46 32.52
N ALA A 249 13.51 -6.61 32.01
CA ALA A 249 14.30 -7.59 32.75
C ALA A 249 15.42 -8.17 31.86
N ALA A 250 16.43 -7.35 31.58
CA ALA A 250 17.71 -7.85 31.08
C ALA A 250 18.73 -7.85 32.24
N GLU A 251 18.59 -8.80 33.15
CA GLU A 251 19.71 -9.35 33.91
C GLU A 251 19.38 -10.76 34.39
N GLY A 252 20.15 -11.74 33.92
CA GLY A 252 20.21 -13.09 34.46
C GLY A 252 19.19 -14.09 33.90
N GLU A 253 19.58 -14.87 32.90
CA GLU A 253 19.98 -16.27 33.15
C GLU A 253 20.36 -16.98 31.84
N LYS A 254 21.50 -17.67 31.91
CA LYS A 254 22.02 -18.54 30.87
C LYS A 254 21.28 -19.88 30.90
N GLY A 255 20.93 -20.36 29.71
CA GLY A 255 21.03 -21.78 29.38
C GLY A 255 19.73 -22.58 29.44
N ALA A 256 19.28 -23.03 28.28
CA ALA A 256 19.05 -24.44 28.00
C ALA A 256 18.71 -24.60 26.51
N ALA A 257 19.50 -25.40 25.80
CA ALA A 257 19.17 -25.86 24.47
C ALA A 257 18.03 -26.88 24.58
N THR A 258 17.00 -26.76 23.74
CA THR A 258 16.08 -27.88 23.51
C THR A 258 15.66 -27.91 22.04
N THR A 259 16.24 -28.87 21.35
CA THR A 259 15.89 -29.36 20.03
C THR A 259 14.46 -29.90 20.06
N THR A 260 13.56 -29.43 19.18
CA THR A 260 12.39 -30.24 18.85
C THR A 260 11.98 -30.12 17.39
N THR A 261 11.75 -31.32 16.86
CA THR A 261 11.52 -31.76 15.49
C THR A 261 10.24 -31.20 14.86
N THR A 262 10.35 -30.75 13.63
CA THR A 262 9.27 -30.43 12.70
C THR A 262 8.53 -31.70 12.30
N VAL A 263 7.20 -31.74 12.47
CA VAL A 263 6.33 -32.71 11.79
C VAL A 263 5.42 -31.92 10.86
N ALA A 264 5.64 -32.10 9.57
CA ALA A 264 4.76 -31.62 8.51
C ALA A 264 3.52 -32.52 8.45
N SER A 265 2.34 -31.93 8.39
CA SER A 265 1.14 -32.62 7.91
C SER A 265 0.64 -31.92 6.66
N GLU A 266 0.79 -32.60 5.53
CA GLU A 266 0.15 -32.29 4.26
C GLU A 266 -1.38 -32.37 4.40
N ALA A 267 -2.08 -31.35 3.94
CA ALA A 267 -3.49 -31.46 3.58
C ALA A 267 -3.71 -30.65 2.31
N SER A 268 -4.05 -31.36 1.24
CA SER A 268 -4.46 -30.80 -0.04
C SER A 268 -5.83 -30.15 0.07
N SER A 269 -6.02 -29.03 -0.65
CA SER A 269 -7.30 -28.72 -1.29
C SER A 269 -7.10 -27.58 -2.28
N GLU A 270 -7.66 -27.80 -3.47
CA GLU A 270 -7.56 -26.95 -4.66
C GLU A 270 -8.27 -25.60 -4.45
N VAL A 271 -7.66 -24.50 -4.93
CA VAL A 271 -8.20 -23.12 -4.87
C VAL A 271 -7.96 -22.43 -6.23
N PRO A 272 -8.87 -21.54 -6.71
CA PRO A 272 -9.17 -21.42 -8.15
C PRO A 272 -8.33 -20.42 -8.96
N LYS A 273 -8.28 -20.72 -10.27
CA LYS A 273 -7.52 -20.11 -11.38
C LYS A 273 -7.83 -18.63 -11.69
N ALA A 274 -7.67 -17.71 -10.74
CA ALA A 274 -7.84 -16.27 -11.00
C ALA A 274 -6.61 -15.63 -11.69
N ALA A 275 -5.40 -16.14 -11.42
CA ALA A 275 -4.14 -15.57 -11.91
C ALA A 275 -3.92 -15.68 -13.45
N ALA A 276 -4.56 -16.64 -14.11
CA ALA A 276 -4.32 -16.93 -15.53
C ALA A 276 -4.97 -15.95 -16.50
N ARG A 277 -5.88 -15.08 -16.04
CA ARG A 277 -6.75 -14.26 -16.92
C ARG A 277 -6.34 -12.79 -17.07
N ARG A 278 -5.14 -12.40 -16.62
CA ARG A 278 -4.56 -11.06 -16.89
C ARG A 278 -4.12 -10.82 -18.35
N LYS A 279 -4.02 -11.87 -19.18
CA LYS A 279 -3.15 -11.86 -20.38
C LYS A 279 -3.77 -11.49 -21.74
N SER A 280 -5.08 -11.53 -21.96
CA SER A 280 -5.61 -11.57 -23.35
C SER A 280 -6.24 -10.29 -23.91
N TRP A 281 -6.62 -9.30 -23.09
CA TRP A 281 -7.45 -8.18 -23.57
C TRP A 281 -6.68 -6.89 -23.91
N TRP A 282 -5.55 -6.63 -23.27
CA TRP A 282 -4.80 -5.36 -23.39
C TRP A 282 -4.01 -5.16 -24.69
N LYS A 283 -3.77 -6.23 -25.47
CA LYS A 283 -3.08 -6.17 -26.77
C LYS A 283 -3.75 -5.26 -27.81
N LYS A 284 -5.00 -4.84 -27.59
CA LYS A 284 -5.76 -3.98 -28.53
C LYS A 284 -5.76 -2.48 -28.19
N LEU A 285 -5.22 -2.06 -27.04
CA LEU A 285 -5.31 -0.66 -26.57
C LEU A 285 -4.00 0.15 -26.65
N VAL A 286 -2.87 -0.52 -26.95
CA VAL A 286 -1.53 0.11 -27.00
C VAL A 286 -0.96 0.17 -28.45
N LYS A 287 -1.74 -0.25 -29.44
CA LYS A 287 -1.49 0.03 -30.86
C LYS A 287 -2.45 1.12 -31.33
#